data_AF-A0A923BKS7-F1
#
_entry.id   AF-A0A923BKS7-F1
#
_cell.length_a   1.000
_cell.length_b   1.000
_cell.length_c   1.000
_cell.angle_alpha   90.00
_cell.angle_beta   90.00
_cell.angle_gamma   90.00
#
_symmetry.space_group_name_H-M   'P 1'
#
loop_
_entity.id
_entity.type
_entity.pdbx_description
1 polymer ?
#
loop_
_entity_poly.entity_id
_entity_poly.type
_entity_poly.pdbx_seq_one_letter_code
_entity_poly.pdbx_strand_id
1 'polypeptide(L)'
;MMKIKGFTVRQLIARITPGEWKSELENASSRYHLIACWASIIFDPIFAITDFINIPDSWLHLLVIRLAVSAAILTTVILRKPLHLPSYFVVSVPFLLISLQNAYTYSLVSNGALLGHSLNYMALLIGAAMFVLWEWYYSVVIVLLSSIATSVFIYYNPAIDIHDFFVQGGLLLGVVAIFMVVLIRARYNLTVKEIKARLALQASYEEIQAQSEEIQGINENLEAIVKQRTAELVKKNKALEEYAFINAHKLRSPVASILGLMNLMNKTRLDDEAAVIAQHLVLSTEKLDEVISSMTEALESGDDV
;
A
#
# COMPACT_ATOMS: atom_id res chain seq x y z
N MET A 1 7.06 -20.20 19.95
CA MET A 1 8.02 -19.12 19.63
C MET A 1 7.59 -18.49 18.30
N MET A 2 6.69 -17.51 18.36
CA MET A 2 6.07 -16.89 17.17
C MET A 2 7.03 -15.82 16.64
N LYS A 3 7.64 -16.04 15.47
CA LYS A 3 8.55 -15.07 14.84
C LYS A 3 7.72 -13.99 14.16
N ILE A 4 7.53 -12.87 14.85
CA ILE A 4 7.02 -11.63 14.24
C ILE A 4 8.11 -11.11 13.30
N LYS A 5 8.04 -11.46 12.01
CA LYS A 5 8.90 -10.83 10.99
C LYS A 5 8.22 -9.55 10.53
N GLY A 6 8.30 -8.50 11.36
CA GLY A 6 8.01 -7.15 10.89
C GLY A 6 9.05 -6.78 9.83
N PHE A 7 8.64 -6.70 8.56
CA PHE A 7 9.51 -6.20 7.51
C PHE A 7 9.61 -4.68 7.62
N THR A 8 10.84 -4.16 7.58
CA THR A 8 11.07 -2.72 7.43
C THR A 8 10.56 -2.25 6.05
N VAL A 9 10.18 -0.98 5.92
CA VAL A 9 9.76 -0.37 4.64
C VAL A 9 10.78 -0.63 3.53
N ARG A 10 12.07 -0.60 3.84
CA ARG A 10 13.14 -0.93 2.88
C ARG A 10 13.07 -2.37 2.38
N GLN A 11 12.75 -3.32 3.26
CA GLN A 11 12.60 -4.73 2.89
C GLN A 11 11.33 -4.98 2.07
N LEU A 12 10.24 -4.27 2.38
CA LEU A 12 9.01 -4.32 1.56
C LEU A 12 9.27 -3.77 0.16
N ILE A 13 9.94 -2.61 0.04
CA ILE A 13 10.32 -2.05 -1.27
C ILE A 13 11.21 -3.02 -2.06
N ALA A 14 12.14 -3.72 -1.40
CA ALA A 14 13.03 -4.69 -2.05
C ALA A 14 12.30 -5.94 -2.57
N ARG A 15 11.10 -6.23 -2.05
CA ARG A 15 10.28 -7.37 -2.49
C ARG A 15 9.40 -7.05 -3.70
N ILE A 16 9.19 -5.77 -4.01
CA ILE A 16 8.38 -5.36 -5.16
C ILE A 16 9.08 -5.78 -6.44
N THR A 17 8.43 -6.65 -7.20
CA THR A 17 8.95 -7.19 -8.44
C THR A 17 8.93 -6.14 -9.55
N PRO A 18 9.80 -6.27 -10.57
CA PRO A 18 9.75 -5.42 -11.75
C PRO A 18 8.40 -5.41 -12.46
N GLY A 19 7.65 -6.51 -12.45
CA GLY A 19 6.33 -6.59 -13.08
C GLY A 19 5.30 -5.68 -12.40
N GLU A 20 5.23 -5.72 -11.07
CA GLU A 20 4.25 -4.97 -10.28
C GLU A 20 4.40 -3.46 -10.49
N TRP A 21 5.59 -2.90 -10.24
CA TRP A 21 5.76 -1.45 -10.37
C TRP A 21 5.73 -0.97 -11.83
N LYS A 22 6.12 -1.80 -12.81
CA LYS A 22 6.02 -1.44 -14.24
C LYS A 22 4.57 -1.39 -14.72
N SER A 23 3.72 -2.30 -14.25
CA SER A 23 2.28 -2.27 -14.53
C SER A 23 1.64 -0.99 -13.97
N GLU A 24 1.95 -0.65 -12.72
CA GLU A 24 1.50 0.61 -12.11
C GLU A 24 2.04 1.85 -12.84
N LEU A 25 3.30 1.80 -13.29
CA LEU A 25 3.87 2.89 -14.08
C LEU A 25 3.18 3.04 -15.43
N GLU A 26 2.86 1.94 -16.12
CA GLU A 26 2.13 1.98 -17.39
C GLU A 26 0.74 2.58 -17.21
N ASN A 27 0.03 2.18 -16.15
CA ASN A 27 -1.27 2.76 -15.80
C ASN A 27 -1.16 4.27 -15.50
N ALA A 28 -0.16 4.67 -14.72
CA ALA A 28 0.09 6.06 -14.37
C ALA A 28 0.47 6.92 -15.59
N SER A 29 1.35 6.41 -16.45
CA SER A 29 1.90 7.14 -17.61
C SER A 29 0.95 7.21 -18.80
N SER A 30 0.12 6.19 -19.02
CA SER A 30 -0.77 6.08 -20.18
C SER A 30 -1.68 7.29 -20.37
N ARG A 31 -2.27 7.80 -19.28
CA ARG A 31 -3.12 9.01 -19.36
C ARG A 31 -2.33 10.23 -19.82
N TYR A 32 -1.14 10.47 -19.26
CA TYR A 32 -0.30 11.62 -19.63
C TYR A 32 0.22 11.50 -21.06
N HIS A 33 0.64 10.31 -21.48
CA HIS A 33 1.10 10.03 -22.84
C HIS A 33 -0.01 10.23 -23.88
N LEU A 34 -1.26 9.88 -23.56
CA LEU A 34 -2.39 10.16 -24.43
C LEU A 34 -2.73 11.66 -24.51
N ILE A 35 -2.67 12.37 -23.39
CA ILE A 35 -2.83 13.83 -23.39
C ILE A 35 -1.75 14.48 -24.26
N ALA A 36 -0.50 14.01 -24.18
CA ALA A 36 0.59 14.47 -25.02
C ALA A 36 0.27 14.29 -26.52
N CYS A 37 -0.23 13.11 -26.90
CA CYS A 37 -0.58 12.84 -28.29
C CYS A 37 -1.70 13.75 -28.79
N TRP A 38 -2.76 13.96 -28.00
CA TRP A 38 -3.83 14.87 -28.36
C TRP A 38 -3.36 16.32 -28.44
N ALA A 39 -2.52 16.74 -27.49
CA ALA A 39 -1.89 18.05 -27.55
C ALA A 39 -1.06 18.19 -28.83
N SER A 40 -0.25 17.19 -29.20
CA SER A 40 0.53 17.20 -30.44
C SER A 40 -0.36 17.30 -31.69
N ILE A 41 -1.45 16.52 -31.78
CA ILE A 41 -2.39 16.56 -32.93
C ILE A 41 -3.01 17.96 -33.12
N ILE A 42 -3.28 18.67 -32.02
CA ILE A 42 -3.93 19.99 -32.06
C ILE A 42 -2.90 21.11 -32.23
N PHE A 43 -1.83 21.08 -31.44
CA PHE A 43 -0.86 22.17 -31.40
C PHE A 43 0.11 22.14 -32.56
N ASP A 44 0.49 20.98 -33.10
CA ASP A 44 1.45 20.93 -34.19
C ASP A 44 0.98 21.71 -35.43
N PRO A 45 -0.29 21.61 -35.89
CA PRO A 45 -0.81 22.47 -36.96
C PRO A 45 -0.94 23.95 -36.56
N ILE A 46 -1.17 24.27 -35.28
CA ILE A 46 -1.26 25.67 -34.80
C ILE A 46 0.08 26.40 -35.00
N PHE A 47 1.21 25.69 -34.90
CA PHE A 47 2.52 26.28 -35.19
C PHE A 47 2.68 26.73 -36.65
N ALA A 48 1.79 26.36 -37.58
CA ALA A 48 1.76 26.95 -38.91
C ALA A 48 1.55 28.48 -38.91
N ILE A 49 0.93 29.03 -37.84
CA ILE A 49 0.84 30.50 -37.64
C ILE A 49 2.25 31.09 -37.48
N THR A 50 3.11 30.41 -36.71
CA THR A 50 4.50 30.85 -36.52
C THR A 50 5.30 30.67 -37.80
N ASP A 51 5.05 29.61 -38.57
CA ASP A 51 5.70 29.40 -39.87
C ASP A 51 5.30 30.48 -40.88
N PHE A 52 4.03 30.91 -40.88
CA PHE A 52 3.55 32.01 -41.72
C PHE A 52 4.29 33.32 -41.43
N ILE A 53 4.62 33.58 -40.16
CA ILE A 53 5.36 34.78 -39.75
C ILE A 53 6.85 34.66 -40.08
N ASN A 54 7.46 33.50 -39.83
CA ASN A 54 8.92 33.32 -39.93
C ASN A 54 9.40 32.93 -41.33
N ILE A 55 8.58 32.21 -42.11
CA ILE A 55 8.94 31.62 -43.41
C ILE A 55 7.75 31.73 -44.38
N PRO A 56 7.31 32.95 -44.73
CA PRO A 56 6.07 33.20 -45.48
C PRO A 56 6.05 32.57 -46.88
N ASP A 57 7.20 32.23 -47.46
CA ASP A 57 7.25 31.59 -48.78
C ASP A 57 7.01 30.07 -48.72
N SER A 58 7.25 29.44 -47.57
CA SER A 58 7.19 27.98 -47.41
C SER A 58 6.17 27.49 -46.37
N TRP A 59 5.43 28.40 -45.71
CA TRP A 59 4.51 28.03 -44.63
C TRP A 59 3.41 27.04 -45.06
N LEU A 60 2.90 27.14 -46.30
CA LEU A 60 1.87 26.23 -46.80
C LEU A 60 2.42 24.81 -46.97
N HIS A 61 3.66 24.68 -47.43
CA HIS A 61 4.36 23.41 -47.53
C HIS A 61 4.56 22.78 -46.14
N LEU A 62 4.96 23.59 -45.14
CA LEU A 62 5.08 23.14 -43.75
C LEU A 62 3.74 22.76 -43.12
N LEU A 63 2.65 23.49 -43.43
CA LEU A 63 1.31 23.15 -42.96
C LEU A 63 0.88 21.76 -43.45
N VAL A 64 1.15 21.42 -44.71
CA VAL A 64 0.84 20.09 -45.25
C VAL A 64 1.62 19.00 -44.48
N ILE A 65 2.91 19.24 -44.19
CA ILE A 65 3.73 18.32 -43.40
C ILE A 65 3.18 18.16 -41.98
N ARG A 66 2.83 19.26 -41.30
CA ARG A 66 2.22 19.25 -39.95
C ARG A 66 0.91 18.48 -39.90
N LEU A 67 0.06 18.65 -40.90
CA LEU A 67 -1.19 17.89 -41.01
C LEU A 67 -0.92 16.41 -41.24
N ALA A 68 0.09 16.06 -42.04
CA ALA A 68 0.49 14.67 -42.25
C ALA A 68 1.08 14.02 -40.99
N VAL A 69 1.92 14.74 -40.24
CA VAL A 69 2.46 14.31 -38.94
C VAL A 69 1.33 14.12 -37.94
N SER A 70 0.40 15.08 -37.84
CA SER A 70 -0.78 14.99 -36.98
C SER A 70 -1.67 13.81 -37.33
N ALA A 71 -1.87 13.53 -38.63
CA ALA A 71 -2.60 12.34 -39.09
C ALA A 71 -1.88 11.04 -38.68
N ALA A 72 -0.56 10.95 -38.82
CA ALA A 72 0.21 9.77 -38.41
C ALA A 72 0.14 9.53 -36.89
N ILE A 73 0.18 10.60 -36.09
CA ILE A 73 -0.01 10.53 -34.64
C ILE A 73 -1.42 10.04 -34.32
N LEU A 74 -2.45 10.58 -34.98
CA LEU A 74 -3.84 10.15 -34.81
C LEU A 74 -4.01 8.67 -35.17
N THR A 75 -3.41 8.20 -36.27
CA THR A 75 -3.42 6.78 -36.64
C THR A 75 -2.80 5.93 -35.55
N THR A 76 -1.66 6.35 -34.97
CA THR A 76 -1.04 5.65 -33.83
C THR A 76 -1.97 5.57 -32.63
N VAL A 77 -2.66 6.67 -32.29
CA VAL A 77 -3.62 6.74 -31.18
C VAL A 77 -4.82 5.81 -31.39
N ILE A 78 -5.31 5.67 -32.63
CA ILE A 78 -6.42 4.78 -33.00
C ILE A 78 -5.95 3.30 -32.95
N LEU A 79 -4.78 3.00 -33.52
CA LEU A 79 -4.22 1.65 -33.59
C LEU A 79 -3.67 1.13 -32.26
N ARG A 80 -3.48 1.99 -31.24
CA ARG A 80 -2.91 1.59 -29.96
C ARG A 80 -3.64 0.42 -29.29
N LYS A 81 -4.98 0.44 -29.32
CA LYS A 81 -5.83 -0.57 -28.68
C LYS A 81 -5.79 -1.91 -29.44
N PRO A 82 -6.08 -1.97 -30.76
CA PRO A 82 -6.03 -3.24 -31.48
C PRO A 82 -4.63 -3.86 -31.51
N LEU A 83 -3.57 -3.05 -31.52
CA LEU A 83 -2.18 -3.52 -31.56
C LEU A 83 -1.53 -3.67 -30.17
N HIS A 84 -2.26 -3.41 -29.09
CA HIS A 84 -1.74 -3.47 -27.70
C HIS A 84 -0.42 -2.70 -27.53
N LEU A 85 -0.34 -1.51 -28.13
CA LEU A 85 0.87 -0.70 -28.08
C LEU A 85 1.07 -0.12 -26.68
N PRO A 86 2.27 -0.24 -26.10
CA PRO A 86 2.55 0.34 -24.78
C PRO A 86 2.62 1.86 -24.87
N SER A 87 2.27 2.54 -23.78
CA SER A 87 2.13 4.00 -23.76
C SER A 87 3.41 4.75 -24.12
N TYR A 88 4.58 4.23 -23.71
CA TYR A 88 5.87 4.83 -24.04
C TYR A 88 6.14 4.81 -25.55
N PHE A 89 5.67 3.78 -26.27
CA PHE A 89 5.78 3.73 -27.72
C PHE A 89 4.85 4.77 -28.35
N VAL A 90 3.60 4.83 -27.89
CA VAL A 90 2.60 5.77 -28.42
C VAL A 90 3.07 7.22 -28.32
N VAL A 91 3.68 7.64 -27.20
CA VAL A 91 4.19 9.01 -27.03
C VAL A 91 5.53 9.26 -27.76
N SER A 92 6.28 8.20 -28.09
CA SER A 92 7.52 8.35 -28.86
C SER A 92 7.27 8.83 -30.28
N VAL A 93 6.12 8.44 -30.88
CA VAL A 93 5.73 8.83 -32.24
C VAL A 93 5.61 10.35 -32.41
N PRO A 94 4.76 11.08 -31.65
CA PRO A 94 4.69 12.53 -31.79
C PRO A 94 6.02 13.21 -31.48
N PHE A 95 6.75 12.74 -30.47
CA PHE A 95 8.02 13.38 -30.11
C PHE A 95 9.07 13.23 -31.23
N LEU A 96 9.20 12.04 -31.80
CA LEU A 96 10.13 11.79 -32.90
C LEU A 96 9.70 12.51 -34.19
N LEU A 97 8.44 12.37 -34.61
CA LEU A 97 7.97 12.94 -35.88
C LEU A 97 8.03 14.47 -35.88
N ILE A 98 7.58 15.13 -34.81
CA ILE A 98 7.62 16.59 -34.74
C ILE A 98 9.06 17.08 -34.59
N SER A 99 9.93 16.31 -33.92
CA SER A 99 11.36 16.66 -33.88
C SER A 99 12.01 16.57 -35.26
N LEU A 100 11.74 15.50 -36.03
CA LEU A 100 12.25 15.36 -37.40
C LEU A 100 11.66 16.42 -38.35
N GLN A 101 10.40 16.78 -38.17
CA GLN A 101 9.77 17.89 -38.88
C GLN A 101 10.47 19.21 -38.57
N ASN A 102 10.74 19.52 -37.30
CA ASN A 102 11.46 20.73 -36.91
C ASN A 102 12.92 20.72 -37.42
N ALA A 103 13.56 19.55 -37.45
CA ALA A 103 14.88 19.40 -38.08
C ALA A 103 14.81 19.70 -39.58
N TYR A 104 13.80 19.18 -40.29
CA TYR A 104 13.55 19.45 -41.71
C TYR A 104 13.31 20.94 -41.98
N THR A 105 12.59 21.65 -41.13
CA THR A 105 12.33 23.09 -41.32
C THR A 105 13.62 23.91 -41.43
N TYR A 106 14.75 23.48 -40.85
CA TYR A 106 16.05 24.14 -41.09
C TYR A 106 16.50 24.11 -42.55
N SER A 107 15.97 23.24 -43.41
CA SER A 107 16.25 23.28 -44.85
C SER A 107 15.50 24.39 -45.58
N LEU A 108 14.54 25.06 -44.93
CA LEU A 108 13.67 26.10 -45.50
C LEU A 108 13.88 27.48 -44.86
N VAL A 109 14.63 27.53 -43.75
CA VAL A 109 14.91 28.75 -42.98
C VAL A 109 16.15 29.45 -43.52
N SER A 110 16.17 30.79 -43.44
CA SER A 110 17.35 31.63 -43.67
C SER A 110 17.91 32.17 -42.35
N ASN A 111 19.11 32.76 -42.37
CA ASN A 111 19.75 33.34 -41.19
C ASN A 111 18.84 34.28 -40.37
N GLY A 112 17.93 35.03 -41.00
CA GLY A 112 17.04 35.97 -40.30
C GLY A 112 15.94 35.30 -39.46
N ALA A 113 15.59 34.04 -39.74
CA ALA A 113 14.53 33.31 -39.06
C ALA A 113 15.04 32.19 -38.12
N LEU A 114 16.37 32.06 -37.97
CA LEU A 114 17.02 31.03 -37.15
C LEU A 114 16.57 31.05 -35.69
N LEU A 115 16.58 32.22 -35.05
CA LEU A 115 16.16 32.37 -33.66
C LEU A 115 14.69 31.97 -33.49
N GLY A 116 13.80 32.47 -34.35
CA GLY A 116 12.37 32.18 -34.30
C GLY A 116 12.08 30.67 -34.43
N HIS A 117 12.72 30.01 -35.39
CA HIS A 117 12.56 28.56 -35.56
C HIS A 117 13.18 27.76 -34.40
N SER A 118 14.33 28.19 -33.89
CA SER A 118 14.96 27.56 -32.71
C SER A 118 14.06 27.65 -31.48
N LEU A 119 13.37 28.78 -31.27
CA LEU A 119 12.39 28.95 -30.19
C LEU A 119 11.18 28.02 -30.35
N ASN A 120 10.65 27.87 -31.57
CA ASN A 120 9.58 26.91 -31.86
C ASN A 120 10.00 25.48 -31.54
N TYR A 121 11.23 25.10 -31.91
CA TYR A 121 11.74 23.77 -31.61
C TYR A 121 11.93 23.56 -30.10
N MET A 122 12.42 24.57 -29.37
CA MET A 122 12.50 24.49 -27.91
C MET A 122 11.14 24.32 -27.25
N ALA A 123 10.07 24.93 -27.79
CA ALA A 123 8.72 24.73 -27.27
C ALA A 123 8.28 23.26 -27.32
N LEU A 124 8.65 22.51 -28.37
CA LEU A 124 8.44 21.06 -28.43
C LEU A 124 9.20 20.34 -27.29
N LEU A 125 10.48 20.66 -27.08
CA LEU A 125 11.31 20.02 -26.06
C LEU A 125 10.76 20.28 -24.65
N ILE A 126 10.30 21.50 -24.39
CA ILE A 126 9.65 21.87 -23.12
C ILE A 126 8.34 21.09 -22.96
N GLY A 127 7.51 21.01 -24.00
CA GLY A 127 6.30 20.19 -23.99
C GLY A 127 6.59 18.71 -23.71
N ALA A 128 7.64 18.15 -24.34
CA ALA A 128 8.07 16.78 -24.09
C ALA A 128 8.46 16.57 -22.62
N ALA A 129 9.22 17.49 -22.02
CA ALA A 129 9.58 17.43 -20.60
C ALA A 129 8.35 17.38 -19.67
N MET A 130 7.27 18.06 -20.05
CA MET A 130 6.03 18.13 -19.26
C MET A 130 5.17 16.87 -19.34
N PHE A 131 5.16 16.14 -20.45
CA PHE A 131 4.23 15.01 -20.62
C PHE A 131 4.88 13.64 -20.62
N VAL A 132 6.10 13.53 -21.13
CA VAL A 132 6.79 12.26 -21.31
C VAL A 132 7.27 11.69 -19.98
N LEU A 133 6.98 10.41 -19.75
CA LEU A 133 7.36 9.66 -18.57
C LEU A 133 7.87 8.27 -18.98
N TRP A 134 9.18 8.18 -19.20
CA TRP A 134 9.83 6.93 -19.59
C TRP A 134 11.28 6.88 -19.11
N GLU A 135 11.98 5.79 -19.41
CA GLU A 135 13.41 5.67 -19.15
C GLU A 135 14.23 6.64 -20.01
N TRP A 136 15.27 7.23 -19.40
CA TRP A 136 16.03 8.34 -19.98
C TRP A 136 16.67 8.02 -21.35
N TYR A 137 16.98 6.75 -21.64
CA TYR A 137 17.62 6.36 -22.89
C TYR A 137 16.74 6.63 -24.11
N TYR A 138 15.40 6.56 -23.99
CA TYR A 138 14.50 6.91 -25.09
C TYR A 138 14.62 8.39 -25.47
N SER A 139 14.69 9.29 -24.48
CA SER A 139 14.93 10.71 -24.72
C SER A 139 16.27 10.93 -25.42
N VAL A 140 17.32 10.24 -24.98
CA VAL A 140 18.65 10.38 -25.59
C VAL A 140 18.67 9.91 -27.03
N VAL A 141 18.05 8.78 -27.34
CA VAL A 141 17.95 8.28 -28.72
C VAL A 141 17.22 9.28 -29.62
N ILE A 142 16.06 9.80 -29.19
CA ILE A 142 15.29 10.77 -29.98
C ILE A 142 16.09 12.06 -30.17
N VAL A 143 16.73 12.58 -29.12
CA VAL A 143 17.57 13.79 -29.21
C VAL A 143 18.74 13.57 -30.16
N LEU A 144 19.43 12.44 -30.08
CA LEU A 144 20.54 12.13 -31.00
C LEU A 144 20.10 12.05 -32.45
N LEU A 145 19.00 11.32 -32.73
CA LEU A 145 18.43 11.25 -34.09
C LEU A 145 18.05 12.63 -34.61
N SER A 146 17.44 13.45 -33.74
CA SER A 146 17.02 14.82 -34.05
C SER A 146 18.21 15.75 -34.29
N SER A 147 19.26 15.65 -33.48
CA SER A 147 20.50 16.41 -33.65
C SER A 147 21.20 16.05 -34.95
N ILE A 148 21.29 14.76 -35.28
CA ILE A 148 21.87 14.29 -36.55
C ILE A 148 21.05 14.83 -37.72
N ALA A 149 19.73 14.69 -37.70
CA ALA A 149 18.86 15.22 -38.74
C ALA A 149 19.03 16.73 -38.90
N THR A 150 19.08 17.47 -37.79
CA THR A 150 19.28 18.93 -37.78
C THR A 150 20.63 19.31 -38.40
N SER A 151 21.71 18.62 -38.01
CA SER A 151 23.04 18.86 -38.60
C SER A 151 23.07 18.59 -40.09
N VAL A 152 22.37 17.55 -40.57
CA VAL A 152 22.27 17.24 -42.00
C VAL A 152 21.52 18.34 -42.75
N PHE A 153 20.35 18.77 -42.28
CA PHE A 153 19.58 19.82 -42.97
C PHE A 153 20.26 21.18 -42.97
N ILE A 154 20.97 21.54 -41.90
CA ILE A 154 21.78 22.76 -41.86
C ILE A 154 22.96 22.66 -42.83
N TYR A 155 23.67 21.53 -42.86
CA TYR A 155 24.81 21.35 -43.76
C TYR A 155 24.44 21.50 -45.24
N TYR A 156 23.26 21.03 -45.63
CA TYR A 156 22.77 21.14 -47.01
C TYR A 156 22.03 22.44 -47.33
N ASN A 157 21.80 23.32 -46.34
CA ASN A 157 21.13 24.60 -46.58
C ASN A 157 22.15 25.74 -46.70
N PRO A 158 22.45 26.24 -47.92
CA PRO A 158 23.41 27.31 -48.12
C PRO A 158 22.95 28.67 -47.58
N ALA A 159 21.66 28.84 -47.24
CA ALA A 159 21.12 30.07 -46.65
C ALA A 159 21.38 30.19 -45.14
N ILE A 160 21.96 29.15 -44.53
CA ILE A 160 22.34 29.12 -43.11
C ILE A 160 23.84 29.16 -42.98
N ASP A 161 24.34 30.15 -42.23
CA ASP A 161 25.71 30.12 -41.73
C ASP A 161 25.76 29.30 -40.43
N ILE A 162 26.70 28.36 -40.35
CA ILE A 162 26.80 27.44 -39.19
C ILE A 162 27.13 28.20 -37.90
N HIS A 163 27.97 29.24 -37.98
CA HIS A 163 28.29 30.05 -36.82
C HIS A 163 27.04 30.82 -36.35
N ASP A 164 26.27 31.41 -37.27
CA ASP A 164 25.03 32.10 -36.95
C ASP A 164 23.99 31.15 -36.33
N PHE A 165 23.88 29.90 -36.81
CA PHE A 165 23.03 28.89 -36.18
C PHE A 165 23.37 28.70 -34.70
N PHE A 166 24.65 28.47 -34.37
CA PHE A 166 25.06 28.25 -32.99
C PHE A 166 24.79 29.47 -32.10
N VAL A 167 25.11 30.67 -32.59
CA VAL A 167 24.96 31.92 -31.83
C VAL A 167 23.50 32.29 -31.62
N GLN A 168 22.65 32.14 -32.64
CA GLN A 168 21.27 32.62 -32.58
C GLN A 168 20.28 31.64 -31.93
N GLY A 169 20.60 30.35 -31.85
CA GLY A 169 19.65 29.41 -31.24
C GLY A 169 20.15 28.00 -31.00
N GLY A 170 21.11 27.50 -31.78
CA GLY A 170 21.61 26.13 -31.69
C GLY A 170 22.18 25.78 -30.32
N LEU A 171 22.94 26.68 -29.69
CA LEU A 171 23.46 26.47 -28.33
C LEU A 171 22.32 26.36 -27.30
N LEU A 172 21.35 27.28 -27.36
CA LEU A 172 20.22 27.30 -26.42
C LEU A 172 19.32 26.06 -26.61
N LEU A 173 19.07 25.66 -27.87
CA LEU A 173 18.36 24.43 -28.21
C LEU A 173 19.04 23.19 -27.61
N GLY A 174 20.37 23.10 -27.74
CA GLY A 174 21.15 22.02 -27.14
C GLY A 174 21.05 21.99 -25.61
N VAL A 175 21.13 23.16 -24.95
CA VAL A 175 20.98 23.29 -23.50
C VAL A 175 19.58 22.86 -23.06
N VAL A 176 18.52 23.31 -23.74
CA VAL A 176 17.14 22.92 -23.45
C VAL A 176 16.93 21.41 -23.66
N ALA A 177 17.54 20.80 -24.69
CA ALA A 177 17.48 19.36 -24.90
C ALA A 177 18.12 18.58 -23.73
N ILE A 178 19.27 19.03 -23.22
CA ILE A 178 19.93 18.44 -22.05
C ILE A 178 19.02 18.56 -20.81
N PHE A 179 18.48 19.75 -20.54
CA PHE A 179 17.58 19.96 -19.41
C PHE A 179 16.31 19.11 -19.53
N MET A 180 15.72 18.98 -20.72
CA MET A 180 14.57 18.10 -20.95
C MET A 180 14.88 16.65 -20.57
N VAL A 181 16.03 16.11 -20.99
CA VAL A 181 16.45 14.74 -20.64
C VAL A 181 16.63 14.59 -19.12
N VAL A 182 17.24 15.57 -18.47
CA VAL A 182 17.42 15.59 -17.00
C VAL A 182 16.08 15.64 -16.28
N LEU A 183 15.15 16.49 -16.73
CA LEU A 183 13.82 16.65 -16.14
C LEU A 183 12.98 15.37 -16.29
N ILE A 184 12.95 14.76 -17.48
CA ILE A 184 12.26 13.49 -17.70
C ILE A 184 12.86 12.40 -16.82
N ARG A 185 14.19 12.31 -16.72
CA ARG A 185 14.87 11.34 -15.84
C ARG A 185 14.52 11.56 -14.37
N ALA A 186 14.53 12.82 -13.91
CA ALA A 186 14.20 13.16 -12.54
C ALA A 186 12.75 12.76 -12.21
N ARG A 187 11.81 13.14 -13.08
CA ARG A 187 10.40 12.79 -12.94
C ARG A 187 10.17 11.29 -12.97
N TYR A 188 10.77 10.57 -13.91
CA TYR A 188 10.70 9.10 -13.97
C TYR A 188 11.17 8.46 -12.66
N ASN A 189 12.35 8.85 -12.16
CA ASN A 189 12.89 8.30 -10.92
C ASN A 189 12.00 8.61 -9.71
N LEU A 190 11.42 9.80 -9.65
CA LEU A 190 10.49 10.19 -8.58
C LEU A 190 9.21 9.36 -8.65
N THR A 191 8.61 9.21 -9.83
CA THR A 191 7.38 8.42 -9.99
C THR A 191 7.62 6.94 -9.68
N VAL A 192 8.74 6.34 -10.10
CA VAL A 192 9.06 4.96 -9.73
C VAL A 192 9.25 4.81 -8.21
N LYS A 193 9.90 5.78 -7.54
CA LYS A 193 10.04 5.76 -6.08
C LYS A 193 8.69 5.89 -5.37
N GLU A 194 7.82 6.78 -5.85
CA GLU A 194 6.47 6.98 -5.33
C GLU A 194 5.62 5.71 -5.46
N ILE A 195 5.59 5.09 -6.64
CA ILE A 195 4.87 3.84 -6.90
C ILE A 195 5.36 2.74 -5.95
N LYS A 196 6.68 2.56 -5.83
CA LYS A 196 7.24 1.55 -4.93
C LYS A 196 6.91 1.83 -3.46
N ALA A 197 6.94 3.09 -3.04
CA ALA A 197 6.55 3.46 -1.68
C ALA A 197 5.07 3.17 -1.41
N ARG A 198 4.19 3.48 -2.36
CA ARG A 198 2.76 3.22 -2.28
C ARG A 198 2.44 1.73 -2.18
N LEU A 199 3.07 0.90 -3.03
CA LEU A 199 2.91 -0.55 -2.99
C LEU A 199 3.42 -1.15 -1.67
N ALA A 200 4.57 -0.69 -1.18
CA ALA A 200 5.10 -1.12 0.12
C ALA A 200 4.19 -0.73 1.28
N LEU A 201 3.58 0.46 1.22
CA LEU A 201 2.63 0.92 2.22
C LEU A 201 1.37 0.06 2.22
N GLN A 202 0.82 -0.26 1.04
CA GLN A 202 -0.34 -1.14 0.91
C GLN A 202 -0.08 -2.52 1.53
N ALA A 203 1.07 -3.14 1.22
CA ALA A 203 1.46 -4.42 1.81
C ALA A 203 1.59 -4.33 3.34
N SER A 204 2.07 -3.21 3.88
CA SER A 204 2.13 -2.99 5.33
C SER A 204 0.74 -2.84 5.95
N TYR A 205 -0.21 -2.20 5.27
CA TYR A 205 -1.59 -2.08 5.75
C TYR A 205 -2.28 -3.44 5.81
N GLU A 206 -2.10 -4.28 4.78
CA GLU A 206 -2.65 -5.64 4.74
C GLU A 206 -2.12 -6.50 5.89
N GLU A 207 -0.82 -6.42 6.19
CA GLU A 207 -0.21 -7.12 7.33
C GLU A 207 -0.77 -6.63 8.67
N ILE A 208 -0.92 -5.32 8.85
CA ILE A 208 -1.49 -4.73 10.08
C ILE A 208 -2.95 -5.18 10.28
N GLN A 209 -3.74 -5.22 9.21
CA GLN A 209 -5.12 -5.70 9.27
C GLN A 209 -5.19 -7.16 9.68
N ALA A 210 -4.38 -8.03 9.07
CA ALA A 210 -4.32 -9.45 9.43
C ALA A 210 -3.94 -9.66 10.90
N GLN A 211 -2.96 -8.91 11.41
CA GLN A 211 -2.57 -8.96 12.83
C GLN A 211 -3.67 -8.43 13.75
N SER A 212 -4.40 -7.38 13.34
CA SER A 212 -5.54 -6.86 14.10
C SER A 212 -6.66 -7.89 14.22
N GLU A 213 -6.98 -8.59 13.14
CA GLU A 213 -7.99 -9.66 13.12
C GLU A 213 -7.55 -10.84 14.02
N GLU A 214 -6.28 -11.24 13.98
CA GLU A 214 -5.74 -12.28 14.86
C GLU A 214 -5.84 -11.89 16.34
N ILE A 215 -5.42 -10.66 16.69
CA ILE A 215 -5.51 -10.15 18.07
C ILE A 215 -6.97 -10.10 18.53
N GLN A 216 -7.89 -9.65 17.67
CA GLN A 216 -9.31 -9.62 17.99
C GLN A 216 -9.84 -11.03 18.28
N GLY A 217 -9.52 -12.02 17.43
CA GLY A 217 -9.92 -13.41 17.65
C GLY A 217 -9.34 -14.00 18.94
N ILE A 218 -8.09 -13.67 19.27
CA ILE A 218 -7.48 -14.08 20.55
C ILE A 218 -8.22 -13.45 21.74
N ASN A 219 -8.55 -12.16 21.67
CA ASN A 219 -9.28 -11.47 22.73
C ASN A 219 -10.68 -12.07 22.94
N GLU A 220 -11.44 -12.30 21.87
CA GLU A 220 -12.77 -12.92 21.94
C GLU A 220 -12.72 -14.32 22.58
N ASN A 221 -11.72 -15.12 22.21
CA ASN A 221 -11.51 -16.44 22.81
C ASN A 221 -11.12 -16.34 24.31
N LEU A 222 -10.25 -15.40 24.66
CA LEU A 222 -9.87 -15.17 26.06
C LEU A 222 -11.06 -14.73 26.90
N GLU A 223 -11.90 -13.83 26.39
CA GLU A 223 -13.14 -13.41 27.06
C GLU A 223 -14.11 -14.58 27.26
N ALA A 224 -14.26 -15.45 26.25
CA ALA A 224 -15.08 -16.65 26.37
C ALA A 224 -14.56 -17.61 27.46
N ILE A 225 -13.24 -17.85 27.50
CA ILE A 225 -12.60 -18.68 28.52
C ILE A 225 -12.78 -18.05 29.91
N VAL A 226 -12.55 -16.75 30.05
CA VAL A 226 -12.75 -16.02 31.33
C VAL A 226 -14.19 -16.14 31.80
N LYS A 227 -15.16 -15.97 30.90
CA LYS A 227 -16.58 -16.10 31.22
C LYS A 227 -16.94 -17.51 31.65
N GLN A 228 -16.44 -18.53 30.94
CA GLN A 228 -16.64 -19.94 31.30
C GLN A 228 -16.06 -20.24 32.68
N ARG A 229 -14.80 -19.87 32.92
CA ARG A 229 -14.12 -20.10 34.20
C ARG A 229 -14.79 -19.36 35.35
N THR A 230 -15.23 -18.13 35.13
CA THR A 230 -15.99 -17.35 36.11
C THR A 230 -17.31 -18.05 36.45
N ALA A 231 -18.05 -18.54 35.45
CA ALA A 231 -19.30 -19.28 35.69
C ALA A 231 -19.07 -20.60 36.46
N GLU A 232 -18.00 -21.33 36.12
CA GLU A 232 -17.58 -22.53 36.86
C GLU A 232 -17.24 -22.21 38.32
N LEU A 233 -16.47 -21.14 38.57
CA LEU A 233 -16.12 -20.69 39.92
C LEU A 233 -17.35 -20.28 40.72
N VAL A 234 -18.26 -19.50 40.14
CA VAL A 234 -19.51 -19.10 40.81
C VAL A 234 -20.34 -20.33 41.19
N LYS A 235 -20.44 -21.33 40.30
CA LYS A 235 -21.15 -22.58 40.59
C LYS A 235 -20.49 -23.36 41.74
N LYS A 236 -19.16 -23.45 41.74
CA LYS A 236 -18.41 -24.11 42.83
C LYS A 236 -18.57 -23.38 44.16
N ASN A 237 -18.46 -22.05 44.17
CA ASN A 237 -18.66 -21.25 45.38
C ASN A 237 -20.06 -21.45 45.96
N LYS A 238 -21.11 -21.41 45.12
CA LYS A 238 -22.48 -21.66 45.59
C LYS A 238 -22.66 -23.06 46.18
N ALA A 239 -22.03 -24.07 45.60
CA ALA A 239 -22.06 -25.43 46.15
C ALA A 239 -21.35 -25.51 47.51
N LEU A 240 -20.20 -24.85 47.66
CA LEU A 240 -19.48 -24.76 48.93
C LEU A 240 -20.30 -24.04 50.00
N GLU A 241 -20.96 -22.93 49.66
CA GLU A 241 -21.89 -22.22 50.57
C GLU A 241 -23.03 -23.13 51.05
N GLU A 242 -23.62 -23.91 50.14
CA GLU A 242 -24.68 -24.86 50.48
C GLU A 242 -24.18 -25.99 51.40
N TYR A 243 -22.99 -26.53 51.14
CA TYR A 243 -22.36 -27.52 52.02
C TYR A 243 -22.08 -26.97 53.42
N ALA A 244 -21.51 -25.76 53.51
CA ALA A 244 -21.26 -25.10 54.79
C ALA A 244 -22.58 -24.89 55.57
N PHE A 245 -23.65 -24.46 54.89
CA PHE A 245 -24.97 -24.31 55.50
C PHE A 245 -25.53 -25.64 56.04
N ILE A 246 -25.46 -26.72 55.25
CA ILE A 246 -25.93 -28.06 55.66
C ILE A 246 -25.15 -28.54 56.89
N ASN A 247 -23.82 -28.43 56.89
CA ASN A 247 -22.99 -28.88 57.99
C ASN A 247 -23.30 -28.10 59.28
N ALA A 248 -23.29 -26.77 59.23
CA ALA A 248 -23.46 -25.93 60.41
C ALA A 248 -24.85 -26.01 61.04
N HIS A 249 -25.92 -26.11 60.22
CA HIS A 249 -27.29 -26.01 60.71
C HIS A 249 -28.06 -27.33 60.69
N LYS A 250 -27.94 -28.11 59.61
CA LYS A 250 -28.76 -29.31 59.43
C LYS A 250 -28.15 -30.56 60.06
N LEU A 251 -26.82 -30.65 60.15
CA LEU A 251 -26.15 -31.79 60.79
C LEU A 251 -25.85 -31.54 62.27
N ARG A 252 -25.39 -30.34 62.63
CA ARG A 252 -25.06 -30.02 64.03
C ARG A 252 -26.26 -30.06 64.97
N SER A 253 -27.43 -29.58 64.52
CA SER A 253 -28.67 -29.56 65.33
C SER A 253 -29.14 -30.97 65.77
N PRO A 254 -29.28 -31.97 64.89
CA PRO A 254 -29.65 -33.32 65.31
C PRO A 254 -28.54 -33.99 66.13
N VAL A 255 -27.25 -33.77 65.84
CA VAL A 255 -26.14 -34.33 66.64
C VAL A 255 -26.15 -33.78 68.06
N ALA A 256 -26.32 -32.46 68.25
CA ALA A 256 -26.47 -31.84 69.56
C ALA A 256 -27.70 -32.37 70.31
N SER A 257 -28.80 -32.62 69.59
CA SER A 257 -30.02 -33.22 70.15
C SER A 257 -29.78 -34.66 70.61
N ILE A 258 -29.08 -35.48 69.82
CA ILE A 258 -28.71 -36.85 70.19
C ILE A 258 -27.79 -36.83 71.42
N LEU A 259 -26.74 -35.99 71.43
CA LEU A 259 -25.86 -35.85 72.60
C LEU A 259 -26.64 -35.45 73.87
N GLY A 260 -27.58 -34.51 73.75
CA GLY A 260 -28.45 -34.11 74.86
C GLY A 260 -29.33 -35.26 75.37
N LEU A 261 -29.98 -36.01 74.48
CA LEU A 261 -30.78 -37.19 74.81
C LEU A 261 -29.95 -38.31 75.43
N MET A 262 -28.75 -38.56 74.89
CA MET A 262 -27.79 -39.53 75.44
C MET A 262 -27.34 -39.15 76.85
N ASN A 263 -27.09 -37.86 77.11
CA ASN A 263 -26.73 -37.36 78.44
C ASN A 263 -27.88 -37.54 79.45
N LEU A 264 -29.14 -37.35 79.02
CA LEU A 264 -30.30 -37.66 79.85
C LEU A 264 -30.44 -39.17 80.11
N MET A 265 -30.23 -40.00 79.09
CA MET A 265 -30.32 -41.46 79.18
C MET A 265 -29.25 -42.05 80.11
N ASN A 266 -28.04 -41.49 80.13
CA ASN A 266 -26.98 -41.86 81.07
C ASN A 266 -27.32 -41.55 82.54
N LYS A 267 -28.36 -40.75 82.82
CA LYS A 267 -28.85 -40.44 84.17
C LYS A 267 -30.02 -41.32 84.60
N THR A 268 -30.52 -42.18 83.72
CA THR A 268 -31.56 -43.17 84.02
C THR A 268 -30.96 -44.53 84.39
N ARG A 269 -31.70 -45.34 85.14
CA ARG A 269 -31.29 -46.69 85.54
C ARG A 269 -31.46 -47.64 84.35
N LEU A 270 -30.35 -47.99 83.70
CA LEU A 270 -30.25 -48.95 82.61
C LEU A 270 -29.86 -50.33 83.17
N ASP A 271 -30.21 -51.41 82.48
CA ASP A 271 -29.61 -52.72 82.71
C ASP A 271 -28.19 -52.79 82.09
N ASP A 272 -27.43 -53.83 82.43
CA ASP A 272 -26.02 -53.94 82.07
C ASP A 272 -25.80 -53.98 80.54
N GLU A 273 -26.70 -54.60 79.77
CA GLU A 273 -26.62 -54.63 78.31
C GLU A 273 -26.96 -53.27 77.67
N ALA A 274 -28.03 -52.62 78.14
CA ALA A 274 -28.43 -51.30 77.66
C ALA A 274 -27.41 -50.21 78.00
N ALA A 275 -26.72 -50.32 79.14
CA ALA A 275 -25.66 -49.40 79.53
C ALA A 275 -24.45 -49.44 78.58
N VAL A 276 -24.02 -50.64 78.16
CA VAL A 276 -22.92 -50.81 77.19
C VAL A 276 -23.30 -50.23 75.82
N ILE A 277 -24.52 -50.51 75.35
CA ILE A 277 -25.02 -49.99 74.07
C ILE A 277 -25.12 -48.45 74.11
N ALA A 278 -25.63 -47.89 75.21
CA ALA A 278 -25.70 -46.45 75.41
C ALA A 278 -24.30 -45.79 75.35
N GLN A 279 -23.30 -46.40 75.98
CA GLN A 279 -21.94 -45.86 75.98
C GLN A 279 -21.31 -45.87 74.58
N HIS A 280 -21.54 -46.93 73.79
CA HIS A 280 -21.12 -46.96 72.38
C HIS A 280 -21.83 -45.90 71.52
N LEU A 281 -23.10 -45.62 71.79
CA LEU A 281 -23.87 -44.57 71.13
C LEU A 281 -23.33 -43.16 71.46
N VAL A 282 -22.95 -42.90 72.71
CA VAL A 282 -22.28 -41.64 73.10
C VAL A 282 -21.00 -41.46 72.29
N LEU A 283 -20.08 -42.43 72.36
CA LEU A 283 -18.79 -42.36 71.67
C LEU A 283 -18.95 -42.18 70.15
N SER A 284 -19.93 -42.87 69.55
CA SER A 284 -20.20 -42.75 68.11
C SER A 284 -20.75 -41.37 67.74
N THR A 285 -21.57 -40.77 68.62
CA THR A 285 -22.15 -39.44 68.39
C THR A 285 -21.13 -38.32 68.61
N GLU A 286 -20.26 -38.44 69.62
CA GLU A 286 -19.15 -37.50 69.85
C GLU A 286 -18.16 -37.52 68.69
N LYS A 287 -17.82 -38.71 68.18
CA LYS A 287 -16.97 -38.84 66.99
C LYS A 287 -17.61 -38.22 65.75
N LEU A 288 -18.94 -38.29 65.62
CA LEU A 288 -19.66 -37.65 64.52
C LEU A 288 -19.63 -36.11 64.65
N ASP A 289 -19.76 -35.57 65.86
CA ASP A 289 -19.66 -34.12 66.12
C ASP A 289 -18.27 -33.57 65.81
N GLU A 290 -17.22 -34.31 66.17
CA GLU A 290 -15.82 -33.97 65.86
C GLU A 290 -15.58 -33.93 64.34
N VAL A 291 -16.07 -34.92 63.60
CA VAL A 291 -15.99 -34.94 62.13
C VAL A 291 -16.71 -33.74 61.52
N ILE A 292 -17.91 -33.38 62.00
CA ILE A 292 -18.66 -32.21 61.50
C ILE A 292 -17.92 -30.90 61.78
N SER A 293 -17.32 -30.75 62.98
CA SER A 293 -16.51 -29.56 63.30
C SER A 293 -15.28 -29.45 62.40
N SER A 294 -14.54 -30.55 62.21
CA SER A 294 -13.37 -30.55 61.33
C SER A 294 -13.71 -30.22 59.87
N MET A 295 -14.86 -30.68 59.36
CA MET A 295 -15.34 -30.32 58.02
C MET A 295 -15.69 -28.83 57.91
N THR A 296 -16.20 -28.23 58.98
CA THR A 296 -16.55 -26.80 58.99
C THR A 296 -15.28 -25.94 58.97
N GLU A 297 -14.29 -26.28 59.80
CA GLU A 297 -12.99 -25.60 59.83
C GLU A 297 -12.24 -25.71 58.49
N ALA A 298 -12.29 -26.87 57.84
CA ALA A 298 -11.70 -27.08 56.52
C ALA A 298 -12.37 -26.26 55.40
N LEU A 299 -13.66 -25.93 55.54
CA LEU A 299 -14.38 -25.10 54.59
C LEU A 299 -14.14 -23.60 54.81
N GLU A 300 -13.90 -23.17 56.05
CA GLU A 300 -13.70 -21.76 56.42
C GLU A 300 -12.26 -21.26 56.23
N SER A 301 -11.26 -22.15 56.24
CA SER A 301 -9.83 -21.80 56.19
C SER A 301 -9.28 -21.44 54.80
N GLY A 302 -10.07 -21.57 53.73
CA GLY A 302 -9.80 -20.95 52.43
C GLY A 302 -8.66 -21.53 51.57
N ASP A 303 -7.61 -22.14 52.14
CA ASP A 303 -6.38 -22.61 51.46
C ASP A 303 -5.81 -23.81 52.29
N ASP A 304 -5.12 -24.86 51.84
CA ASP A 304 -4.16 -25.09 50.75
C ASP A 304 -4.15 -26.59 50.35
N VAL A 305 -4.44 -26.92 49.08
CA VAL A 305 -3.80 -28.00 48.28
C VAL A 305 -3.70 -27.53 46.83
#